data_AF-A0A1H7T475-F1
#
_entry.id   AF-A0A1H7T475-F1
#
_cell.length_a   1.000
_cell.length_b   1.000
_cell.length_c   1.000
_cell.angle_alpha   90.00
_cell.angle_beta   90.00
_cell.angle_gamma   90.00
#
_symmetry.space_group_name_H-M   'P 1'
#
loop_
_entity.id
_entity.type
_entity.pdbx_description
1 polymer ?
#
loop_
_entity_poly.entity_id
_entity_poly.type
_entity_poly.pdbx_seq_one_letter_code
_entity_poly.pdbx_strand_id
1 'polypeptide(L)'
;MKEELVNDSYYVGFEGQPEILILFESPTEKNILKMWNGYFETLLDVMCQYEPSNEGILHEYYAHEGWYEESPWEIQNLDAAILLFKSFDMSKLTSEQIENSENIVPALPEVAQRISTFLEAAKSNGSNVYIVYD
;
A
#
# COMPACT_ATOMS: atom_id res chain seq x y z
N MET A 1 -17.17 -14.42 15.47
CA MET A 1 -16.24 -13.26 15.45
C MET A 1 -15.01 -13.75 14.72
N LYS A 2 -14.59 -13.06 13.65
CA LYS A 2 -13.36 -13.42 12.95
C LYS A 2 -12.15 -13.06 13.83
N GLU A 3 -11.09 -13.83 13.73
CA GLU A 3 -9.82 -13.49 14.37
C GLU A 3 -9.16 -12.36 13.58
N GLU A 4 -8.79 -11.26 14.24
CA GLU A 4 -8.08 -10.16 13.60
C GLU A 4 -6.56 -10.39 13.70
N LEU A 5 -5.91 -10.51 12.55
CA LEU A 5 -4.48 -10.64 12.41
C LEU A 5 -3.92 -9.31 11.91
N VAL A 6 -3.48 -8.47 12.85
CA VAL A 6 -2.98 -7.12 12.56
C VAL A 6 -1.46 -7.12 12.54
N ASN A 7 -0.90 -6.62 11.44
CA ASN A 7 0.49 -6.24 11.33
C ASN A 7 0.59 -4.71 11.26
N ASP A 8 1.09 -4.09 12.32
CA ASP A 8 1.27 -2.65 12.47
C ASP A 8 2.75 -2.22 12.50
N SER A 9 3.67 -3.09 12.07
CA SER A 9 5.11 -2.83 12.16
C SER A 9 5.57 -1.57 11.42
N TYR A 10 4.81 -1.13 10.41
CA TYR A 10 5.07 0.07 9.61
C TYR A 10 4.25 1.30 10.07
N TYR A 11 3.59 1.21 11.23
CA TYR A 11 2.91 2.32 11.89
C TYR A 11 3.53 2.67 13.25
N VAL A 12 4.24 1.72 13.89
CA VAL A 12 4.98 1.99 15.14
C VAL A 12 5.93 3.18 14.95
N GLY A 13 5.81 4.19 15.82
CA GLY A 13 6.57 5.45 15.75
C GLY A 13 5.87 6.57 14.97
N PHE A 14 4.70 6.32 14.38
CA PHE A 14 3.85 7.30 13.69
C PHE A 14 2.48 7.45 14.35
N GLU A 15 2.37 7.17 15.65
CA GLU A 15 1.10 7.18 16.36
C GLU A 15 0.40 8.54 16.30
N GLY A 16 -0.88 8.52 15.91
CA GLY A 16 -1.69 9.72 15.72
C GLY A 16 -1.45 10.45 14.40
N GLN A 17 -0.61 9.90 13.51
CA GLN A 17 -0.53 10.32 12.10
C GLN A 17 -1.54 9.53 11.25
N PRO A 18 -1.93 10.05 10.07
CA PRO A 18 -2.83 9.34 9.15
C PRO A 18 -2.31 7.96 8.77
N GLU A 19 -3.21 6.99 8.67
CA GLU A 19 -2.88 5.59 8.43
C GLU A 19 -3.61 5.00 7.21
N ILE A 20 -2.95 4.02 6.61
CA ILE A 20 -3.51 3.18 5.56
C ILE A 20 -3.62 1.77 6.10
N LEU A 21 -4.80 1.18 5.96
CA LEU A 21 -5.04 -0.24 6.21
C LEU A 21 -5.27 -0.94 4.87
N ILE A 22 -4.46 -1.94 4.55
CA ILE A 22 -4.72 -2.88 3.47
C ILE A 22 -5.25 -4.16 4.13
N LEU A 23 -6.47 -4.56 3.80
CA LEU A 23 -7.12 -5.68 4.47
C LEU A 23 -7.82 -6.64 3.51
N PHE A 24 -7.85 -7.92 3.89
CA PHE A 24 -8.69 -8.92 3.26
C PHE A 24 -9.23 -9.88 4.31
N GLU A 25 -10.37 -10.49 4.01
CA GLU A 25 -11.01 -11.42 4.92
C GLU A 25 -11.07 -12.83 4.34
N SER A 26 -10.84 -13.81 5.22
CA SER A 26 -11.21 -15.21 5.01
C SER A 26 -12.48 -15.51 5.82
N PRO A 27 -13.04 -16.73 5.75
CA PRO A 27 -14.18 -17.12 6.58
C PRO A 27 -13.90 -17.02 8.09
N THR A 28 -12.65 -17.22 8.51
CA THR A 28 -12.24 -17.28 9.92
C THR A 28 -11.43 -16.08 10.39
N GLU A 29 -10.73 -15.40 9.48
CA GLU A 29 -9.73 -14.38 9.82
C GLU A 29 -10.00 -13.08 9.04
N LYS A 30 -9.62 -11.96 9.66
CA LYS A 30 -9.47 -10.66 9.01
C LYS A 30 -8.01 -10.26 9.11
N ASN A 31 -7.35 -10.22 7.97
CA ASN A 31 -5.93 -9.89 7.87
C ASN A 31 -5.80 -8.39 7.59
N ILE A 32 -4.98 -7.69 8.37
CA ILE A 32 -4.82 -6.24 8.28
C ILE A 32 -3.33 -5.91 8.23
N LEU A 33 -2.89 -5.25 7.18
CA LEU A 33 -1.60 -4.59 7.09
C LEU A 33 -1.80 -3.10 7.31
N LYS A 34 -1.31 -2.61 8.45
CA LYS A 34 -1.41 -1.21 8.89
C LYS A 34 -0.07 -0.51 8.71
N MET A 35 -0.09 0.67 8.12
CA MET A 35 1.11 1.50 7.91
C MET A 35 0.79 2.98 7.99
N TRP A 36 1.82 3.78 8.27
CA TRP A 36 1.71 5.23 8.12
C TRP A 36 1.46 5.61 6.65
N ASN A 37 0.51 6.51 6.40
CA ASN A 37 0.12 6.92 5.05
C ASN A 37 1.29 7.45 4.23
N GLY A 38 2.26 8.14 4.86
CA GLY A 38 3.42 8.68 4.15
C GLY A 38 4.31 7.61 3.52
N TYR A 39 4.37 6.38 4.06
CA TYR A 39 5.03 5.27 3.36
C TYR A 39 4.30 4.91 2.07
N PHE A 40 2.97 4.80 2.16
CA PHE A 40 2.14 4.41 1.03
C PHE A 40 2.22 5.46 -0.08
N GLU A 41 1.98 6.74 0.24
CA GLU A 41 2.06 7.84 -0.72
C GLU A 41 3.45 7.97 -1.35
N THR A 42 4.53 7.89 -0.56
CA THR A 42 5.89 7.99 -1.10
C THR A 42 6.19 6.86 -2.10
N LEU A 43 5.69 5.64 -1.86
CA LEU A 43 5.82 4.55 -2.83
C LEU A 43 5.10 4.88 -4.12
N LEU A 44 3.86 5.35 -4.04
CA LEU A 44 3.04 5.66 -5.22
C LEU A 44 3.61 6.84 -6.00
N ASP A 45 4.08 7.89 -5.32
CA ASP A 45 4.77 9.04 -5.90
C ASP A 45 5.97 8.63 -6.75
N VAL A 46 6.78 7.72 -6.22
CA VAL A 46 7.96 7.19 -6.90
C VAL A 46 7.55 6.33 -8.09
N MET A 47 6.60 5.41 -7.92
CA MET A 47 6.16 4.51 -9.00
C MET A 47 5.46 5.28 -10.13
N CYS A 48 4.71 6.34 -9.83
CA CYS A 48 4.09 7.22 -10.82
C CYS A 48 5.10 7.87 -11.79
N GLN A 49 6.38 7.95 -11.42
CA GLN A 49 7.41 8.52 -12.31
C GLN A 49 7.81 7.58 -13.45
N TYR A 50 7.53 6.27 -13.34
CA TYR A 50 8.01 5.29 -14.32
C TYR A 50 7.03 4.16 -14.67
N GLU A 51 5.96 3.97 -13.90
CA GLU A 51 4.84 3.10 -14.23
C GLU A 51 3.67 3.90 -14.81
N PRO A 52 2.86 3.32 -15.70
CA PRO A 52 1.69 3.99 -16.23
C PRO A 52 0.59 4.17 -15.16
N SER A 53 0.04 5.37 -15.06
CA SER A 53 -1.00 5.76 -14.08
C SER A 53 -2.41 5.85 -14.68
N ASN A 54 -2.67 5.12 -15.76
CA ASN A 54 -3.95 5.14 -16.47
C ASN A 54 -5.00 4.19 -15.88
N GLU A 55 -4.62 3.29 -14.96
CA GLU A 55 -5.54 2.38 -14.29
C GLU A 55 -5.05 1.99 -12.88
N GLY A 56 -5.95 1.41 -12.07
CA GLY A 56 -5.64 0.83 -10.76
C GLY A 56 -5.18 1.87 -9.73
N ILE A 57 -4.35 1.42 -8.78
CA ILE A 57 -3.94 2.23 -7.61
C ILE A 57 -3.28 3.54 -8.03
N LEU A 58 -2.44 3.55 -9.07
CA LEU A 58 -1.78 4.78 -9.52
C LEU A 58 -2.74 5.77 -10.19
N HIS A 59 -3.78 5.28 -10.87
CA HIS A 59 -4.82 6.16 -11.42
C HIS A 59 -5.58 6.87 -10.32
N GLU A 60 -6.04 6.09 -9.33
CA GLU A 60 -6.74 6.62 -8.18
C GLU A 60 -5.89 7.62 -7.39
N TYR A 61 -4.59 7.32 -7.24
CA TYR A 61 -3.63 8.22 -6.61
C TYR A 61 -3.57 9.58 -7.32
N TYR A 62 -3.38 9.53 -8.64
CA TYR A 62 -3.17 10.71 -9.46
C TYR A 62 -4.45 11.52 -9.65
N ALA A 63 -5.61 10.86 -9.69
CA ALA A 63 -6.92 11.49 -9.80
C ALA A 63 -7.41 12.07 -8.47
N HIS A 64 -6.85 11.64 -7.33
CA HIS A 64 -7.32 11.96 -5.98
C HIS A 64 -8.77 11.49 -5.71
N GLU A 65 -9.21 10.39 -6.33
CA GLU A 65 -10.61 9.93 -6.29
C GLU A 65 -10.81 8.57 -5.58
N GLY A 66 -9.74 7.80 -5.32
CA GLY A 66 -9.87 6.44 -4.80
C GLY A 66 -10.01 6.35 -3.27
N TRP A 67 -9.00 5.76 -2.61
CA TRP A 67 -9.12 5.34 -1.20
C TRP A 67 -9.36 6.45 -0.18
N TYR A 68 -9.13 7.72 -0.52
CA TYR A 68 -9.47 8.86 0.35
C TYR A 68 -10.95 9.24 0.27
N GLU A 69 -11.58 9.15 -0.90
CA GLU A 69 -12.97 9.57 -1.13
C GLU A 69 -13.96 8.40 -1.03
N GLU A 70 -13.53 7.19 -1.41
CA GLU A 70 -14.33 5.96 -1.43
C GLU A 70 -13.80 4.88 -0.46
N SER A 71 -13.44 5.26 0.77
CA SER A 71 -12.99 4.31 1.82
C SER A 71 -14.15 3.47 2.40
N PRO A 72 -14.09 2.12 2.46
CA PRO A 72 -13.03 1.24 1.96
C PRO A 72 -13.05 1.09 0.43
N TRP A 73 -11.90 1.25 -0.20
CA TRP A 73 -11.75 1.13 -1.66
C TRP A 73 -11.26 -0.27 -2.06
N GLU A 74 -11.95 -0.93 -2.98
CA GLU A 74 -11.62 -2.29 -3.42
C GLU A 74 -10.57 -2.30 -4.53
N ILE A 75 -9.51 -3.08 -4.36
CA ILE A 75 -8.50 -3.31 -5.40
C ILE A 75 -9.06 -4.28 -6.45
N GLN A 76 -9.63 -3.74 -7.52
CA GLN A 76 -10.29 -4.53 -8.58
C GLN A 76 -9.34 -5.48 -9.33
N ASN A 77 -8.12 -5.03 -9.63
CA ASN A 77 -7.11 -5.82 -10.35
C ASN A 77 -5.92 -6.15 -9.45
N LEU A 78 -6.05 -7.24 -8.70
CA LEU A 78 -5.04 -7.68 -7.75
C LEU A 78 -3.72 -8.07 -8.41
N ASP A 79 -3.77 -8.61 -9.63
CA ASP A 79 -2.57 -8.95 -10.40
C ASP A 79 -1.75 -7.71 -10.77
N ALA A 80 -2.41 -6.66 -11.25
CA ALA A 80 -1.75 -5.39 -11.54
C ALA A 80 -1.16 -4.75 -10.27
N ALA A 81 -1.88 -4.77 -9.15
CA ALA A 81 -1.39 -4.24 -7.89
C ALA A 81 -0.16 -5.01 -7.36
N ILE A 82 -0.16 -6.34 -7.43
CA ILE A 82 1.00 -7.17 -7.05
C ILE A 82 2.22 -6.83 -7.92
N LEU A 83 2.02 -6.71 -9.24
CA LEU A 83 3.11 -6.37 -10.17
C LEU A 83 3.66 -4.97 -9.90
N LEU A 84 2.79 -4.00 -9.63
CA LEU A 84 3.18 -2.63 -9.28
C LEU A 84 4.09 -2.60 -8.04
N PHE A 85 3.67 -3.17 -6.91
CA PHE A 85 4.51 -3.14 -5.69
C PHE A 85 5.79 -3.97 -5.83
N LYS A 86 5.81 -4.98 -6.71
CA LYS A 86 7.04 -5.72 -7.04
C LYS A 86 7.98 -4.96 -7.97
N SER A 87 7.49 -3.99 -8.73
CA SER A 87 8.31 -3.16 -9.63
C SER A 87 8.93 -1.95 -8.92
N PHE A 88 8.68 -1.79 -7.61
CA PHE A 88 9.32 -0.75 -6.82
C PHE A 88 10.85 -0.83 -6.93
N ASP A 89 11.47 0.25 -7.41
CA ASP A 89 12.91 0.34 -7.66
C ASP A 89 13.49 1.58 -6.98
N MET A 90 14.26 1.35 -5.92
CA MET A 90 14.88 2.41 -5.13
C MET A 90 15.84 3.28 -5.96
N SER A 91 16.39 2.77 -7.06
CA SER A 91 17.26 3.54 -7.95
C SER A 91 16.53 4.60 -8.76
N LYS A 92 15.19 4.58 -8.75
CA LYS A 92 14.34 5.57 -9.44
C LYS A 92 14.06 6.81 -8.60
N LEU A 93 14.42 6.82 -7.31
CA LEU A 93 14.25 8.00 -6.47
C LEU A 93 15.19 9.13 -6.94
N THR A 94 14.64 10.34 -7.02
CA THR A 94 15.45 11.54 -7.25
C THR A 94 16.19 11.96 -5.98
N SER A 95 17.27 12.73 -6.12
CA SER A 95 17.99 13.28 -4.95
C SER A 95 17.07 14.10 -4.03
N GLU A 96 16.13 14.84 -4.62
CA GLU A 96 15.13 15.62 -3.88
C GLU A 96 14.18 14.72 -3.06
N GLN A 97 13.71 13.61 -3.63
CA GLN A 97 12.88 12.63 -2.90
C GLN A 97 13.66 11.97 -1.77
N ILE A 98 14.95 11.68 -1.98
CA ILE A 98 15.82 11.10 -0.95
C ILE A 98 16.01 12.08 0.21
N GLU A 99 16.26 13.37 -0.08
CA GLU A 99 16.44 14.41 0.93
C GLU A 99 15.15 14.71 1.71
N ASN A 100 14.01 14.80 1.04
CA ASN A 100 12.73 15.11 1.67
C ASN A 100 12.19 13.97 2.55
N SER A 101 12.60 12.73 2.27
CA SER A 101 12.09 11.52 2.91
C SER A 101 13.21 10.67 3.53
N GLU A 102 14.32 11.28 3.93
CA GLU A 102 15.56 10.59 4.35
C GLU A 102 15.34 9.50 5.42
N ASN A 103 14.37 9.73 6.32
CA ASN A 103 14.08 8.85 7.46
C ASN A 103 13.23 7.64 7.09
N ILE A 104 12.52 7.68 5.96
CA ILE A 104 11.61 6.60 5.52
C ILE A 104 12.12 5.86 4.29
N VAL A 105 12.93 6.52 3.46
CA VAL A 105 13.50 5.97 2.22
C VAL A 105 14.14 4.60 2.44
N PRO A 106 14.95 4.35 3.49
CA PRO A 106 15.55 3.04 3.73
C PRO A 106 14.52 1.91 3.94
N ALA A 107 13.30 2.21 4.38
CA ALA A 107 12.27 1.21 4.64
C ALA A 107 11.36 0.95 3.42
N LEU A 108 11.34 1.84 2.42
CA LEU A 108 10.45 1.73 1.25
C LEU A 108 10.55 0.37 0.52
N PRO A 109 11.74 -0.20 0.26
CA PRO A 109 11.83 -1.50 -0.40
C PRO A 109 11.14 -2.62 0.40
N GLU A 110 11.27 -2.58 1.72
CA GLU A 110 10.65 -3.57 2.60
C GLU A 110 9.13 -3.40 2.67
N VAL A 111 8.65 -2.14 2.73
CA VAL A 111 7.21 -1.83 2.70
C VAL A 111 6.59 -2.32 1.39
N ALA A 112 7.20 -2.00 0.24
CA ALA A 112 6.71 -2.46 -1.06
C ALA A 112 6.67 -4.00 -1.15
N GLN A 113 7.73 -4.66 -0.69
CA GLN A 113 7.77 -6.12 -0.62
C GLN A 113 6.65 -6.66 0.27
N ARG A 114 6.44 -6.07 1.45
CA ARG A 114 5.39 -6.50 2.39
C ARG A 114 4.01 -6.38 1.76
N ILE A 115 3.71 -5.26 1.12
CA ILE A 115 2.44 -5.05 0.43
C ILE A 115 2.25 -6.13 -0.64
N SER A 116 3.25 -6.36 -1.50
CA SER A 116 3.13 -7.38 -2.55
C SER A 116 2.88 -8.78 -1.99
N THR A 117 3.58 -9.18 -0.92
CA THR A 117 3.37 -10.48 -0.27
C THR A 117 1.99 -10.59 0.37
N PHE A 118 1.49 -9.49 0.96
CA PHE A 118 0.14 -9.44 1.55
C PHE A 118 -0.94 -9.61 0.48
N LEU A 119 -0.80 -8.94 -0.67
CA LEU A 119 -1.70 -9.07 -1.81
C LEU A 119 -1.65 -10.49 -2.42
N GLU A 120 -0.47 -11.11 -2.49
CA GLU A 120 -0.32 -12.51 -2.94
C GLU A 120 -1.02 -13.51 -2.03
N ALA A 121 -0.98 -13.27 -0.71
CA ALA A 121 -1.69 -14.10 0.27
C ALA A 121 -3.21 -13.96 0.07
N ALA A 122 -3.72 -12.73 -0.10
CA ALA A 122 -5.13 -12.49 -0.41
C ALA A 122 -5.56 -13.20 -1.69
N LYS A 123 -4.75 -13.06 -2.76
CA LYS A 123 -4.99 -13.72 -4.06
C LYS A 123 -5.08 -15.24 -3.91
N SER A 124 -4.14 -15.83 -3.18
CA SER A 124 -4.07 -17.28 -2.95
C SER A 124 -5.28 -17.81 -2.18
N ASN A 125 -5.89 -16.96 -1.34
CA ASN A 125 -7.12 -17.25 -0.61
C ASN A 125 -8.40 -16.97 -1.41
N GLY A 126 -8.29 -16.38 -2.62
CA GLY A 126 -9.44 -15.94 -3.40
C GLY A 126 -10.22 -14.79 -2.76
N SER A 127 -9.56 -14.01 -1.89
CA SER A 127 -10.17 -12.90 -1.17
C SER A 127 -10.01 -11.59 -1.95
N ASN A 128 -11.05 -10.74 -1.88
CA ASN A 128 -10.94 -9.36 -2.31
C ASN A 128 -10.13 -8.56 -1.28
N VAL A 129 -9.42 -7.54 -1.74
CA VAL A 129 -8.59 -6.66 -0.90
C VAL A 129 -9.15 -5.26 -0.93
N TYR A 130 -9.16 -4.63 0.25
CA TYR A 130 -9.66 -3.29 0.45
C TYR A 130 -8.56 -2.40 1.06
N ILE A 131 -8.54 -1.14 0.65
CA ILE A 131 -7.73 -0.07 1.23
C ILE A 131 -8.65 0.83 2.05
N VAL A 132 -8.30 1.08 3.30
CA VAL A 132 -8.99 2.03 4.20
C VAL A 132 -8.02 3.15 4.53
N TYR A 133 -8.48 4.39 4.38
CA TYR A 133 -7.83 5.57 4.92
C TYR A 133 -8.49 5.97 6.23
N ASP A 134 -7.70 6.15 7.30
CA ASP A 134 -8.13 6.54 8.66
C ASP A 134 -7.24 7.66 9.23
#